data_AF-A0A183EX60-F1
#
_entry.id   AF-A0A183EX60-F1
#
_cell.length_a   1.000
_cell.length_b   1.000
_cell.length_c   1.000
_cell.angle_alpha   90.00
_cell.angle_beta   90.00
_cell.angle_gamma   90.00
#
_symmetry.space_group_name_H-M   'P 1'
#
loop_
_entity.id
_entity.type
_entity.pdbx_description
1 polymer ?
#
loop_
_entity_poly.entity_id
_entity_poly.type
_entity_poly.pdbx_seq_one_letter_code
_entity_poly.pdbx_strand_id
1 'polypeptide(L)'
;LQICHKMVDLLRECSTLEYIHDPEGVAIFGDLHGSVFDLFKGLKNSGWPSERTLIFLGDYVDRGEYPIELVLFLFLLKLRYPKRVYLLRGNHETISQCYGNKTDERGLIRTVCFDSSEGSHIIFFPRFV
;
A
#
# COMPACT_ATOMS: atom_id res chain seq x y z
N LEU A 1 -10.23 -9.23 13.02
CA LEU A 1 -9.30 -8.87 14.12
C LEU A 1 -7.95 -9.61 14.04
N GLN A 2 -7.90 -10.95 13.93
CA GLN A 2 -6.62 -11.69 13.82
C GLN A 2 -5.69 -11.21 12.68
N ILE A 3 -6.26 -10.90 11.51
CA ILE A 3 -5.51 -10.36 10.35
C ILE A 3 -4.86 -9.02 10.71
N CYS A 4 -5.61 -8.11 11.35
CA CYS A 4 -5.10 -6.79 11.74
C CYS A 4 -3.94 -6.91 12.73
N HIS A 5 -4.01 -7.82 13.70
CA HIS A 5 -2.90 -8.04 14.64
C HIS A 5 -1.63 -8.51 13.92
N LYS A 6 -1.75 -9.53 13.06
CA LYS A 6 -0.61 -10.01 12.25
C LYS A 6 -0.03 -8.92 11.36
N MET A 7 -0.90 -8.08 10.79
CA MET A 7 -0.47 -6.96 9.96
C MET A 7 0.31 -5.92 10.77
N VAL A 8 -0.17 -5.57 11.97
CA VAL A 8 0.54 -4.65 12.88
C VAL A 8 1.91 -5.20 13.25
N ASP A 9 2.02 -6.48 13.60
CA ASP A 9 3.29 -7.10 13.95
C ASP A 9 4.26 -7.08 12.77
N LEU A 10 3.79 -7.45 11.57
CA LEU A 10 4.60 -7.41 10.36
C LEU A 10 5.07 -6.00 10.01
N LEU A 11 4.19 -5.01 10.13
CA LEU A 11 4.53 -3.62 9.80
C LEU A 11 5.50 -2.99 10.80
N ARG A 12 5.53 -3.43 12.05
CA ARG A 12 6.53 -2.98 13.05
C ARG A 12 7.95 -3.40 12.68
N GLU A 13 8.10 -4.52 12.00
CA GLU A 13 9.39 -5.05 11.53
C GLU A 13 9.86 -4.42 10.21
N CYS A 14 8.95 -3.76 9.48
CA CYS A 14 9.24 -3.17 8.17
C CYS A 14 9.96 -1.81 8.28
N SER A 15 10.98 -1.62 7.44
CA SER A 15 11.71 -0.36 7.39
C SER A 15 10.88 0.77 6.79
N THR A 16 11.27 2.01 7.08
CA THR A 16 10.67 3.24 6.51
C THR A 16 11.03 3.45 5.05
N LEU A 17 12.16 2.89 4.63
CA LEU A 17 12.74 3.04 3.32
C LEU A 17 13.16 1.66 2.82
N GLU A 18 12.42 1.17 1.83
CA GLU A 18 12.75 -0.09 1.16
C GLU A 18 13.32 0.21 -0.21
N TYR A 19 14.44 -0.38 -0.56
CA TYR A 19 14.93 -0.33 -1.94
C TYR A 19 14.41 -1.54 -2.69
N ILE A 20 13.58 -1.30 -3.70
CA ILE A 20 12.97 -2.38 -4.48
C ILE A 20 13.73 -2.50 -5.80
N HIS A 21 14.35 -3.66 -5.98
CA HIS A 21 14.90 -4.12 -7.25
C HIS A 21 14.24 -5.46 -7.60
N ASP A 22 13.36 -5.45 -8.60
CA ASP A 22 12.69 -6.66 -9.11
C ASP A 22 12.97 -6.77 -10.63
N PRO A 23 13.76 -7.77 -11.08
CA PRO A 23 14.05 -7.97 -12.50
C PRO A 23 12.82 -8.37 -13.31
N GLU A 24 11.79 -8.93 -12.66
CA GLU A 24 10.50 -9.26 -13.30
C GLU A 24 9.57 -8.04 -13.43
N GLY A 25 10.05 -6.88 -12.97
CA GLY A 25 9.34 -5.61 -13.03
C GLY A 25 8.45 -5.34 -11.82
N VAL A 26 7.95 -4.11 -11.77
CA VAL A 26 7.12 -3.60 -10.68
C VAL A 26 5.82 -3.05 -11.25
N ALA A 27 4.69 -3.40 -10.62
CA ALA A 27 3.39 -2.80 -10.90
C ALA A 27 3.02 -1.83 -9.79
N ILE A 28 2.69 -0.60 -10.17
CA ILE A 28 2.28 0.46 -9.25
C ILE A 28 0.79 0.72 -9.43
N PHE A 29 0.05 0.71 -8.33
CA PHE A 29 -1.38 0.96 -8.27
C PHE A 29 -1.60 2.28 -7.53
N GLY A 30 -2.29 3.20 -8.19
CA GLY A 30 -2.77 4.44 -7.59
C GLY A 30 -4.06 4.23 -6.78
N ASP A 31 -4.83 5.29 -6.64
CA ASP A 31 -6.02 5.34 -5.79
C ASP A 31 -7.06 4.31 -6.23
N LEU A 32 -7.52 3.51 -5.26
CA LEU A 32 -8.51 2.47 -5.49
C LEU A 32 -9.91 2.87 -5.03
N HIS A 33 -10.01 3.82 -4.09
CA HIS A 33 -11.27 4.39 -3.61
C HIS A 33 -12.35 3.33 -3.33
N GLY A 34 -12.02 2.29 -2.57
CA GLY A 34 -12.95 1.21 -2.19
C GLY A 34 -13.47 0.34 -3.34
N SER A 35 -12.91 0.43 -4.55
CA SER A 35 -13.29 -0.39 -5.70
C SER A 35 -12.49 -1.70 -5.77
N VAL A 36 -13.11 -2.77 -5.27
CA VAL A 36 -12.57 -4.13 -5.39
C VAL A 36 -12.49 -4.58 -6.86
N PHE A 37 -13.42 -4.12 -7.71
CA PHE A 37 -13.43 -4.47 -9.12
C PHE A 37 -12.21 -3.90 -9.86
N ASP A 38 -11.87 -2.63 -9.61
CA ASP A 38 -10.70 -2.00 -10.23
C ASP A 38 -9.39 -2.64 -9.75
N LEU A 39 -9.33 -3.07 -8.48
CA LEU A 39 -8.22 -3.88 -8.00
C LEU A 39 -8.06 -5.17 -8.82
N PHE A 40 -9.12 -5.98 -8.97
CA PHE A 40 -9.02 -7.24 -9.72
C PHE A 40 -8.72 -7.03 -11.20
N LYS A 41 -9.30 -5.99 -11.81
CA LYS A 41 -8.99 -5.61 -13.20
C LYS A 41 -7.53 -5.21 -13.35
N GLY A 42 -7.02 -4.43 -12.40
CA GLY A 42 -5.62 -4.05 -12.33
C GLY A 42 -4.71 -5.27 -12.17
N LEU A 43 -5.01 -6.19 -11.26
CA LEU A 43 -4.25 -7.44 -11.06
C LEU A 43 -4.27 -8.36 -12.28
N LYS A 44 -5.39 -8.42 -13.00
CA LYS A 44 -5.47 -9.21 -14.24
C LYS A 44 -4.53 -8.71 -15.33
N ASN A 45 -4.34 -7.39 -15.43
CA ASN A 45 -3.48 -6.77 -16.43
C ASN A 45 -2.02 -6.69 -15.96
N SER A 46 -1.85 -6.30 -14.71
CA SER A 46 -0.58 -6.03 -14.05
C SER A 46 -0.05 -7.21 -13.25
N GLY A 47 -0.62 -8.41 -13.41
CA GLY A 47 -0.13 -9.66 -12.82
C GLY A 47 -0.33 -9.77 -11.32
N TRP A 48 -0.17 -10.99 -10.82
CA TRP A 48 -0.30 -11.30 -9.39
C TRP A 48 1.02 -11.10 -8.63
N PRO A 49 0.98 -10.97 -7.29
CA PRO A 49 2.19 -10.93 -6.46
C PRO A 49 3.09 -12.17 -6.58
N SER A 50 2.60 -13.27 -7.15
CA SER A 50 3.40 -14.44 -7.50
C SER A 50 4.29 -14.24 -8.72
N GLU A 51 3.99 -13.26 -9.56
CA GLU A 51 4.70 -12.96 -10.81
C GLU A 51 5.60 -11.74 -10.69
N ARG A 52 5.11 -10.64 -10.10
CA ARG A 52 5.85 -9.37 -9.99
C ARG A 52 5.61 -8.64 -8.67
N THR A 53 6.44 -7.65 -8.36
CA THR A 53 6.25 -6.81 -7.17
C THR A 53 5.14 -5.79 -7.38
N LEU A 54 4.23 -5.69 -6.41
CA LEU A 54 3.11 -4.75 -6.40
C LEU A 54 3.34 -3.64 -5.36
N ILE A 55 3.14 -2.39 -5.77
CA ILE A 55 3.21 -1.21 -4.91
C ILE A 55 1.86 -0.50 -4.99
N PHE A 56 1.20 -0.32 -3.85
CA PHE A 56 -0.09 0.37 -3.75
C PHE A 56 0.10 1.71 -3.06
N LEU A 57 -0.19 2.82 -3.73
CA LEU A 57 0.18 4.17 -3.31
C LEU A 57 -0.67 4.75 -2.17
N GLY A 58 -1.88 4.24 -1.93
CA GLY A 58 -2.77 4.73 -0.87
C GLY A 58 -4.22 4.89 -1.31
N ASP A 59 -5.02 5.61 -0.52
CA ASP A 59 -6.41 5.99 -0.80
C ASP A 59 -7.31 4.79 -1.12
N TYR A 60 -7.31 3.84 -0.18
CA TYR A 60 -8.09 2.62 -0.23
C TYR A 60 -9.52 2.82 0.27
N VAL A 61 -9.75 3.75 1.20
CA VAL A 61 -10.96 3.75 2.05
C VAL A 61 -12.02 4.81 1.70
N ASP A 62 -11.80 5.65 0.68
CA ASP A 62 -12.74 6.72 0.32
C ASP A 62 -13.70 6.34 -0.82
N ARG A 63 -14.94 6.87 -0.79
CA ARG A 63 -15.96 6.88 -1.87
C ARG A 63 -16.48 5.56 -2.46
N GLY A 64 -15.84 4.42 -2.22
CA GLY A 64 -16.25 3.13 -2.79
C GLY A 64 -17.30 2.36 -2.00
N GLU A 65 -17.88 1.36 -2.65
CA GLU A 65 -18.90 0.49 -2.05
C GLU A 65 -18.34 -0.54 -1.05
N TYR A 66 -17.08 -0.97 -1.22
CA TYR A 66 -16.49 -2.09 -0.45
C TYR A 66 -15.08 -1.78 0.11
N PRO A 67 -14.90 -0.70 0.88
CA PRO A 67 -13.58 -0.29 1.37
C PRO A 67 -12.98 -1.28 2.38
N ILE A 68 -13.80 -1.96 3.18
CA ILE A 68 -13.33 -2.92 4.19
C ILE A 68 -12.82 -4.19 3.52
N GLU A 69 -13.56 -4.72 2.55
CA GLU A 69 -13.21 -5.90 1.76
C GLU A 69 -11.91 -5.64 1.00
N LEU A 70 -11.77 -4.44 0.43
CA LEU A 70 -10.57 -4.02 -0.26
C LEU A 70 -9.35 -4.03 0.68
N VAL A 71 -9.44 -3.36 1.82
CA VAL A 71 -8.33 -3.28 2.80
C VAL A 71 -7.99 -4.67 3.35
N LEU A 72 -8.98 -5.49 3.68
CA LEU A 72 -8.77 -6.86 4.15
C LEU A 72 -8.05 -7.71 3.10
N PHE A 73 -8.43 -7.59 1.83
CA PHE A 73 -7.78 -8.31 0.75
C PHE A 73 -6.32 -7.85 0.56
N LEU A 74 -6.06 -6.54 0.58
CA LEU A 74 -4.70 -6.00 0.52
C LEU A 74 -3.84 -6.47 1.70
N PHE A 75 -4.40 -6.55 2.91
CA PHE A 75 -3.69 -7.10 4.08
C PHE A 75 -3.36 -8.57 3.92
N LEU A 76 -4.30 -9.37 3.40
CA LEU A 76 -4.03 -10.78 3.10
C LEU A 76 -2.93 -10.94 2.07
N LEU A 77 -2.91 -10.12 1.02
CA LEU A 77 -1.83 -10.10 0.04
C LEU A 77 -0.48 -9.73 0.68
N LYS A 78 -0.43 -8.69 1.50
CA LYS A 78 0.79 -8.29 2.21
C LYS A 78 1.30 -9.39 3.14
N LEU A 79 0.42 -10.00 3.93
CA LEU A 79 0.78 -11.08 4.84
C LEU A 79 1.27 -12.33 4.08
N ARG A 80 0.68 -12.63 2.91
CA ARG A 80 1.07 -13.78 2.10
C ARG A 80 2.36 -13.56 1.31
N TYR A 81 2.61 -12.33 0.87
CA TYR A 81 3.72 -11.92 0.02
C TYR A 81 4.47 -10.70 0.57
N PRO A 82 5.05 -10.78 1.77
CA PRO A 82 5.55 -9.61 2.49
C PRO A 82 6.70 -8.88 1.80
N LYS A 83 7.47 -9.57 0.95
CA LYS A 83 8.58 -8.99 0.17
C LYS A 83 8.21 -8.55 -1.25
N ARG A 84 6.95 -8.76 -1.66
CA ARG A 84 6.47 -8.45 -3.03
C ARG A 84 5.23 -7.57 -3.07
N VAL A 85 4.60 -7.31 -1.93
CA VAL A 85 3.47 -6.39 -1.82
C VAL A 85 3.86 -5.28 -0.88
N TYR A 86 3.75 -4.04 -1.34
CA TYR A 86 4.06 -2.84 -0.56
C TYR A 86 2.82 -1.95 -0.52
N LEU A 87 2.41 -1.57 0.69
CA LEU A 87 1.24 -0.72 0.92
C LEU A 87 1.70 0.61 1.49
N LEU A 88 1.23 1.70 0.89
CA LEU A 88 1.60 3.08 1.15
C LEU A 88 0.38 3.93 1.48
N ARG A 89 0.59 5.11 2.04
CA ARG A 89 -0.47 5.87 2.72
C ARG A 89 -0.96 6.94 1.82
N GLY A 90 -2.25 6.92 1.59
CA GLY A 90 -2.95 8.06 1.08
C GLY A 90 -3.39 8.97 2.22
N ASN A 91 -3.83 10.16 1.84
CA ASN A 91 -4.36 11.15 2.76
C ASN A 91 -5.64 10.68 3.44
N HIS A 92 -6.40 9.75 2.84
CA HIS A 92 -7.63 9.22 3.41
C HIS A 92 -7.43 8.20 4.53
N GLU A 93 -6.23 7.62 4.66
CA GLU A 93 -5.87 6.74 5.78
C GLU A 93 -5.35 7.51 7.02
N THR A 94 -5.67 8.81 7.13
CA THR A 94 -5.25 9.68 8.24
C THR A 94 -6.38 10.09 9.17
N ILE A 95 -6.12 10.01 10.48
CA ILE A 95 -7.07 10.30 11.57
C ILE A 95 -7.71 11.69 11.42
N SER A 96 -6.98 12.65 10.84
CA SER A 96 -7.47 14.01 10.58
C SER A 96 -8.71 14.08 9.67
N GLN A 97 -8.92 13.11 8.77
CA GLN A 97 -10.11 13.05 7.92
C GLN A 97 -11.24 12.20 8.52
N CYS A 98 -10.92 11.14 9.29
CA CYS A 98 -11.95 10.32 9.93
C CYS A 98 -12.58 10.99 11.17
N TYR A 99 -11.85 11.88 11.84
CA TYR A 99 -12.33 12.65 12.99
C TYR A 99 -11.78 14.07 12.91
N GLY A 100 -12.67 15.03 12.65
CA GLY A 100 -12.34 16.45 12.68
C GLY A 100 -11.54 16.82 13.93
N ASN A 101 -10.31 17.29 13.72
CA ASN A 101 -9.42 17.87 14.71
C ASN A 101 -9.10 17.00 15.95
N LYS A 102 -8.31 15.92 15.78
CA LYS A 102 -7.26 15.55 16.75
C LYS A 102 -6.04 15.00 16.02
N THR A 103 -4.92 15.67 16.21
CA THR A 103 -3.57 15.22 15.89
C THR A 103 -3.27 13.94 16.67
N ASP A 104 -3.55 12.79 16.07
CA ASP A 104 -2.88 11.54 16.43
C ASP A 104 -2.00 11.11 15.25
N GLU A 105 -0.72 11.33 15.47
CA GLU A 105 0.43 11.15 14.57
C GLU A 105 0.84 9.66 14.44
N ARG A 106 0.04 8.74 15.01
CA ARG A 106 0.31 7.28 15.03
C ARG A 106 -0.27 6.50 13.86
N GLY A 107 -0.58 7.17 12.76
CA GLY A 107 -0.96 6.46 11.56
C GLY A 107 0.27 5.85 10.90
N LEU A 108 0.36 4.53 10.92
CA LEU A 108 1.27 3.83 10.02
C LEU A 108 0.87 4.13 8.57
N ILE A 109 1.79 3.85 7.66
CA ILE A 109 1.72 3.95 6.20
C ILE A 109 2.46 5.25 5.67
N ARG A 110 3.16 5.18 4.50
CA ARG A 110 4.25 6.11 4.05
C ARG A 110 4.12 6.58 2.57
N THR A 111 4.72 7.72 2.17
CA THR A 111 4.64 8.40 0.83
C THR A 111 5.82 8.05 -0.13
N VAL A 112 5.68 8.27 -1.46
CA VAL A 112 6.64 7.88 -2.54
C VAL A 112 7.14 9.05 -3.41
N CYS A 113 8.40 8.98 -3.85
CA CYS A 113 8.93 9.66 -5.04
C CYS A 113 9.51 8.64 -6.03
N PHE A 114 9.43 8.91 -7.34
CA PHE A 114 9.97 8.04 -8.39
C PHE A 114 11.22 8.67 -9.01
N ASP A 115 12.26 7.86 -9.23
CA ASP A 115 13.34 8.20 -10.16
C ASP A 115 13.31 7.22 -11.33
N SER A 116 13.12 7.74 -12.54
CA SER A 116 12.97 6.96 -13.77
C SER A 116 14.28 6.85 -14.56
N SER A 117 15.40 7.34 -14.04
CA SER A 117 16.66 7.39 -14.80
C SER A 117 17.35 6.04 -14.99
N GLU A 118 17.09 5.05 -14.12
CA GLU A 118 17.62 3.69 -14.21
C GLU A 118 16.49 2.69 -13.95
N GLY A 119 16.01 2.03 -15.01
CA GLY A 119 14.70 1.36 -15.12
C GLY A 119 14.39 0.15 -14.22
N SER A 120 14.90 0.09 -12.99
CA SER A 120 14.58 -0.98 -12.03
C SER A 120 14.73 -0.57 -10.56
N HIS A 121 14.87 0.72 -10.27
CA HIS A 121 15.12 1.22 -8.92
C HIS A 121 14.04 2.20 -8.46
N ILE A 122 13.30 1.82 -7.41
CA ILE A 122 12.32 2.70 -6.76
C ILE A 122 12.84 3.01 -5.35
N ILE A 123 13.04 4.30 -5.06
CA ILE A 123 13.55 4.82 -3.79
C ILE A 123 12.43 5.57 -3.06
N PHE A 124 12.18 5.22 -1.80
CA PHE A 124 11.15 5.87 -0.99
C PHE A 124 11.77 6.97 -0.11
N PHE A 125 11.07 8.06 0.14
CA PHE A 125 11.55 9.10 1.05
C PHE A 125 10.43 9.49 2.03
N PRO A 126 10.65 9.40 3.36
CA PRO A 126 9.72 10.00 4.31
C PRO A 126 10.01 11.50 4.44
N ARG A 127 8.98 12.33 4.26
CA ARG A 127 8.96 13.66 4.89
C ARG A 127 8.32 13.52 6.26
N PHE A 128 9.13 13.62 7.31
CA PHE A 128 8.63 13.83 8.66
C PHE A 128 8.06 15.24 8.76
N VAL A 129 6.84 15.36 9.27
CA VAL A 129 6.37 16.55 9.99
C VAL A 129 5.56 16.08 11.19
#